data_AF-A0AAU7CEU3-F1
#
_entry.id   AF-A0AAU7CEU3-F1
#
_cell.length_a   1.000
_cell.length_b   1.000
_cell.length_c   1.000
_cell.angle_alpha   90.00
_cell.angle_beta   90.00
_cell.angle_gamma   90.00
#
_symmetry.space_group_name_H-M   'P 1'
#
loop_
_entity.id
_entity.type
_entity.pdbx_description
1 polymer ?
#
loop_
_entity_poly.entity_id
_entity_poly.type
_entity_poly.pdbx_seq_one_letter_code
_entity_poly.pdbx_strand_id
1 'polypeptide(L)'
;MSWVLRRSISLAFLGCGLIAMGCGSRDELPREPLSGTVTLAGKPVTSGSITFMPSDSNSPGTGATAQILDGAYDVPKVSGLIPGTYRVTISQIEEGSKQAAANAQPGDGDAPLMKELIPAKYNTKSTLQAEVVKDGKNVFDFSLDAK
;
A
#
# COMPACT_ATOMS: atom_id res chain seq x y z
N MET A 1 1.74 -32.29 -74.74
CA MET A 1 1.04 -31.20 -74.03
C MET A 1 -0.17 -31.80 -73.32
N SER A 2 0.04 -32.53 -72.22
CA SER A 2 -1.03 -33.25 -71.52
C SER A 2 -0.48 -34.07 -70.37
N TRP A 3 -0.54 -33.56 -69.14
CA TRP A 3 -0.51 -34.36 -67.92
C TRP A 3 -1.45 -33.71 -66.91
N VAL A 4 -2.71 -34.15 -66.92
CA VAL A 4 -3.64 -33.99 -65.79
C VAL A 4 -3.29 -35.09 -64.80
N LEU A 5 -2.99 -34.74 -63.56
CA LEU A 5 -2.98 -35.59 -62.35
C LEU A 5 -2.52 -34.64 -61.21
N ARG A 6 -3.05 -34.59 -59.98
CA ARG A 6 -3.73 -35.61 -59.17
C ARG A 6 -4.14 -34.94 -57.85
N ARG A 7 -5.20 -35.49 -57.23
CA ARG A 7 -5.76 -35.19 -55.90
C ARG A 7 -4.73 -34.97 -54.78
N SER A 8 -5.06 -34.13 -53.80
CA SER A 8 -4.84 -34.40 -52.36
C SER A 8 -5.70 -33.46 -51.51
N ILE A 9 -6.58 -34.06 -50.71
CA ILE A 9 -7.31 -33.45 -49.59
C ILE A 9 -6.37 -33.53 -48.38
N SER A 10 -6.16 -32.43 -47.64
CA SER A 10 -5.84 -32.50 -46.20
C SER A 10 -5.98 -31.16 -45.49
N LEU A 11 -6.59 -31.25 -44.29
CA LEU A 11 -6.89 -30.25 -43.27
C LEU A 11 -5.70 -29.35 -42.88
N ALA A 12 -5.96 -28.06 -42.65
CA ALA A 12 -5.11 -27.20 -41.81
C ALA A 12 -5.98 -26.22 -41.00
N PHE A 13 -6.26 -26.60 -39.75
CA PHE A 13 -6.69 -25.71 -38.66
C PHE A 13 -5.45 -24.89 -38.25
N LEU A 14 -5.42 -23.57 -38.44
CA LEU A 14 -4.37 -22.74 -37.83
C LEU A 14 -4.87 -21.32 -37.57
N GLY A 15 -4.92 -20.97 -36.28
CA GLY A 15 -5.54 -19.77 -35.74
C GLY A 15 -4.81 -18.47 -36.09
N CYS A 16 -5.60 -17.40 -36.15
CA CYS A 16 -5.10 -16.03 -36.19
C CYS A 16 -5.24 -15.43 -34.79
N GLY A 17 -4.09 -15.14 -34.18
CA GLY A 17 -3.94 -14.79 -32.78
C GLY A 17 -4.50 -13.41 -32.42
N LEU A 18 -5.28 -13.39 -31.35
CA LEU A 18 -5.50 -12.23 -30.51
C LEU A 18 -4.28 -12.08 -29.59
N ILE A 19 -3.30 -11.28 -29.98
CA ILE A 19 -2.26 -10.83 -29.05
C ILE A 19 -2.56 -9.39 -28.66
N ALA A 20 -3.45 -9.23 -27.69
CA ALA A 20 -3.54 -8.01 -26.92
C ALA A 20 -2.33 -7.95 -25.97
N MET A 21 -1.20 -7.41 -26.45
CA MET A 21 -0.12 -7.00 -25.55
C MET A 21 -0.56 -5.70 -24.85
N GLY A 22 -1.26 -5.87 -23.74
CA GLY A 22 -1.47 -4.80 -22.77
C GLY A 22 -0.11 -4.31 -22.27
N CYS A 23 0.22 -3.08 -22.62
CA CYS A 23 1.36 -2.34 -22.10
C CYS A 23 1.08 -2.01 -20.63
N GLY A 24 1.47 -2.91 -19.72
CA GLY A 24 1.57 -2.60 -18.30
C GLY A 24 2.93 -1.99 -18.04
N SER A 25 3.04 -0.66 -18.17
CA SER A 25 4.25 0.09 -17.78
C SER A 25 4.46 -0.05 -16.27
N ARG A 26 5.24 -1.07 -15.88
CA ARG A 26 5.77 -1.20 -14.53
C ARG A 26 6.86 -0.14 -14.39
N ASP A 27 6.78 0.76 -13.41
CA ASP A 27 7.93 1.62 -13.15
C ASP A 27 9.13 0.72 -12.79
N GLU A 28 10.29 0.99 -13.38
CA GLU A 28 11.50 0.18 -13.15
C GLU A 28 12.19 0.54 -11.83
N LEU A 29 11.45 1.13 -10.89
CA LEU A 29 12.01 1.60 -9.63
C LEU A 29 12.40 0.39 -8.77
N PRO A 30 13.54 0.46 -8.05
CA PRO A 30 14.01 -0.60 -7.19
C PRO A 30 13.20 -0.63 -5.89
N ARG A 31 11.89 -0.83 -5.99
CA ARG A 31 10.98 -0.89 -4.86
C ARG A 31 11.25 -2.14 -4.04
N GLU A 32 11.16 -2.01 -2.73
CA GLU A 32 11.25 -3.11 -1.78
C GLU A 32 9.94 -3.30 -1.04
N PRO A 33 9.50 -4.55 -0.85
CA PRO A 33 8.39 -4.84 0.03
C PRO A 33 8.78 -4.52 1.47
N LEU A 34 7.78 -4.21 2.29
CA LEU A 34 7.96 -4.02 3.72
C LEU A 34 6.71 -4.47 4.47
N SER A 35 6.89 -4.83 5.72
CA SER A 35 5.80 -5.28 6.59
C SER A 35 6.11 -4.92 8.04
N GLY A 36 5.20 -5.23 8.95
CA GLY A 36 5.45 -5.11 10.36
C GLY A 36 4.18 -5.11 11.17
N THR A 37 4.37 -4.80 12.46
CA THR A 37 3.30 -4.74 13.42
C THR A 37 3.25 -3.40 14.14
N VAL A 38 2.05 -3.03 14.61
CA VAL A 38 1.79 -1.82 15.37
C VAL A 38 0.95 -2.16 16.59
N THR A 39 1.47 -1.80 17.76
CA THR A 39 0.75 -1.91 19.03
C THR A 39 0.64 -0.55 19.71
N LEU A 40 -0.43 -0.33 20.48
CA LEU A 40 -0.64 0.82 21.34
C LEU A 40 -0.87 0.32 22.77
N ALA A 41 0.00 0.74 23.70
CA ALA A 41 0.01 0.29 25.10
C ALA A 41 -0.03 -1.25 25.22
N GLY A 42 0.75 -1.93 24.38
CA GLY A 42 0.84 -3.40 24.35
C GLY A 42 -0.35 -4.12 23.71
N LYS A 43 -1.33 -3.40 23.15
CA LYS A 43 -2.45 -3.99 22.42
C LYS A 43 -2.31 -3.76 20.91
N PRO A 44 -2.68 -4.71 20.04
CA PRO A 44 -2.64 -4.49 18.60
C PRO A 44 -3.58 -3.34 18.20
N VAL A 45 -3.12 -2.49 17.26
CA VAL A 45 -3.97 -1.50 16.61
C VAL A 45 -4.97 -2.25 15.71
N THR A 46 -6.24 -2.28 16.11
CA THR A 46 -7.26 -3.13 15.48
C THR A 46 -7.58 -2.74 14.03
N SER A 47 -7.72 -1.44 13.76
CA SER A 47 -7.99 -0.92 12.42
C SER A 47 -7.44 0.50 12.31
N GLY A 48 -6.36 0.67 11.54
CA GLY A 48 -5.69 1.96 11.38
C GLY A 48 -5.01 2.09 10.02
N SER A 49 -4.15 3.08 9.91
CA SER A 49 -3.27 3.25 8.76
C SER A 49 -1.86 3.61 9.22
N ILE A 50 -0.89 3.19 8.41
CA ILE A 50 0.51 3.57 8.52
C ILE A 50 0.94 4.19 7.21
N THR A 51 1.62 5.33 7.29
CA THR A 51 2.13 6.05 6.13
C THR A 51 3.63 6.30 6.28
N PHE A 52 4.36 5.99 5.22
CA PHE A 52 5.78 6.20 5.08
C PHE A 52 6.00 7.35 4.10
N MET A 53 6.61 8.43 4.56
CA MET A 53 6.92 9.61 3.75
C MET A 53 8.43 9.78 3.69
N PRO A 54 9.03 10.06 2.52
CA PRO A 54 10.46 10.35 2.42
C PRO A 54 10.86 11.43 3.42
N SER A 55 11.93 11.20 4.18
CA SER A 55 12.37 12.15 5.22
C SER A 55 13.00 13.42 4.64
N ASP A 56 13.49 13.38 3.40
CA ASP A 56 14.09 14.50 2.70
C ASP A 56 13.42 14.74 1.34
N SER A 57 13.39 16.00 0.91
CA SER A 57 12.85 16.41 -0.40
C SER A 57 13.69 15.94 -1.58
N ASN A 58 14.91 15.42 -1.32
CA ASN A 58 15.83 14.95 -2.34
C ASN A 58 15.80 13.42 -2.50
N SER A 59 15.07 12.68 -1.65
CA SER A 59 14.85 11.26 -1.87
C SER A 59 13.95 11.05 -3.08
N PRO A 60 14.38 10.25 -4.07
CA PRO A 60 13.58 9.96 -5.26
C PRO A 60 12.38 9.04 -4.99
N GLY A 61 12.15 8.63 -3.74
CA GLY A 61 11.09 7.70 -3.35
C GLY A 61 9.72 8.38 -3.29
N THR A 62 8.70 7.71 -3.82
CA THR A 62 7.30 8.01 -3.46
C THR A 62 7.00 7.39 -2.08
N GLY A 63 6.22 8.08 -1.25
CA GLY A 63 5.70 7.48 -0.02
C GLY A 63 4.75 6.30 -0.29
N ALA A 64 4.45 5.55 0.78
CA ALA A 64 3.49 4.44 0.74
C ALA A 64 2.58 4.50 1.96
N THR A 65 1.33 4.08 1.78
CA THR A 65 0.35 3.94 2.86
C THR A 65 -0.20 2.53 2.86
N ALA A 66 -0.31 1.93 4.04
CA ALA A 66 -0.96 0.63 4.24
C ALA A 66 -2.03 0.74 5.32
N GLN A 67 -3.01 -0.14 5.24
CA GLN A 67 -3.93 -0.39 6.34
C GLN A 67 -3.25 -1.24 7.40
N ILE A 68 -3.56 -0.96 8.66
CA ILE A 68 -3.23 -1.80 9.80
C ILE A 68 -4.50 -2.57 10.14
N LEU A 69 -4.42 -3.90 10.15
CA LEU A 69 -5.51 -4.80 10.54
C LEU A 69 -4.99 -5.73 11.62
N ASP A 70 -5.66 -5.74 12.77
CA ASP A 70 -5.27 -6.55 13.94
C ASP A 70 -3.78 -6.43 14.31
N GLY A 71 -3.27 -5.21 14.20
CA GLY A 71 -1.90 -4.85 14.52
C GLY A 71 -0.89 -5.18 13.44
N ALA A 72 -1.27 -5.73 12.28
CA ALA A 72 -0.35 -6.05 11.20
C ALA A 72 -0.58 -5.17 9.97
N TYR A 73 0.49 -4.90 9.22
CA TYR A 73 0.43 -4.27 7.91
C TYR A 73 1.43 -4.91 6.95
N ASP A 74 1.13 -4.81 5.65
CA ASP A 74 1.98 -5.29 4.56
C ASP A 74 1.92 -4.31 3.39
N VAL A 75 3.08 -4.04 2.80
CA VAL A 75 3.23 -3.27 1.57
C VAL A 75 3.94 -4.17 0.55
N PRO A 76 3.21 -4.67 -0.47
CA PRO A 76 3.81 -5.54 -1.47
C PRO A 76 4.78 -4.74 -2.34
N LYS A 77 5.76 -5.43 -2.94
CA LYS A 77 6.83 -4.81 -3.75
C LYS A 77 6.32 -3.84 -4.84
N VAL A 78 5.16 -4.11 -5.43
CA VAL A 78 4.54 -3.23 -6.45
C VAL A 78 4.17 -1.84 -5.92
N SER A 79 3.84 -1.75 -4.63
CA SER A 79 3.55 -0.50 -3.91
C SER A 79 4.66 -0.15 -2.91
N GLY A 80 5.78 -0.87 -2.99
CA GLY A 80 6.91 -0.79 -2.08
C GLY A 80 7.67 0.53 -2.18
N LEU A 81 8.61 0.69 -1.26
CA LEU A 81 9.44 1.88 -1.15
C LEU A 81 10.80 1.66 -1.78
N ILE A 82 11.36 2.70 -2.39
CA ILE A 82 12.77 2.68 -2.80
C ILE A 82 13.65 2.72 -1.55
N PRO A 83 14.82 2.05 -1.52
CA PRO A 83 15.76 2.16 -0.42
C PRO A 83 16.03 3.62 0.00
N GLY A 84 15.98 3.87 1.30
CA GLY A 84 16.07 5.22 1.87
C GLY A 84 15.42 5.33 3.25
N THR A 85 15.46 6.53 3.83
CA THR A 85 14.89 6.82 5.14
C THR A 85 13.54 7.51 5.03
N TYR A 86 12.56 6.98 5.75
CA TYR A 86 11.19 7.46 5.73
C TYR A 86 10.74 7.88 7.13
N ARG A 87 10.04 9.00 7.22
CA ARG A 87 9.22 9.35 8.38
C ARG A 87 7.97 8.49 8.36
N VAL A 88 7.62 7.94 9.51
CA VAL A 88 6.45 7.08 9.66
C VAL A 88 5.37 7.82 10.44
N THR A 89 4.15 7.84 9.94
CA THR A 89 2.97 8.32 10.68
C THR A 89 1.96 7.21 10.81
N ILE A 90 1.31 7.13 11.96
CA ILE A 90 0.34 6.08 12.30
C ILE A 90 -0.93 6.77 12.75
N SER A 91 -2.09 6.28 12.29
CA SER A 91 -3.41 6.81 12.64
C SER A 91 -4.37 5.68 12.94
N GLN A 92 -5.25 5.91 13.93
CA GLN A 92 -6.37 5.06 14.27
C GLN A 92 -7.52 5.96 14.74
N ILE A 93 -8.57 6.06 13.93
CA ILE A 93 -9.77 6.81 14.31
C ILE A 93 -10.67 5.94 15.19
N GLU A 94 -11.18 6.52 16.27
CA GLU A 94 -12.15 5.87 17.14
C GLU A 94 -13.43 5.55 16.35
N GLU A 95 -13.81 4.29 16.31
CA GLU A 95 -14.92 3.78 15.49
C GLU A 95 -16.25 4.51 15.79
N GLY A 96 -16.53 4.84 17.05
CA GLY A 96 -17.72 5.62 17.41
C GLY A 96 -17.75 7.03 16.80
N SER A 97 -16.59 7.71 16.77
CA SER A 97 -16.47 9.03 16.13
C SER A 97 -16.58 8.96 14.61
N LYS A 98 -16.06 7.88 14.01
CA LYS A 98 -16.16 7.60 12.58
C LYS A 98 -17.62 7.35 12.15
N GLN A 99 -18.36 6.57 12.95
CA GLN A 99 -19.79 6.32 12.71
C GLN A 99 -20.62 7.58 12.87
N ALA A 100 -20.35 8.39 13.91
CA ALA A 100 -21.01 9.68 14.08
C ALA A 100 -20.79 10.58 12.86
N ALA A 101 -19.55 10.70 12.39
CA ALA A 101 -19.23 11.51 11.20
C ALA A 101 -19.89 10.95 9.92
N ALA A 102 -19.95 9.64 9.75
CA ALA A 102 -20.58 9.00 8.59
C ALA A 102 -22.11 9.18 8.56
N ASN A 103 -22.74 9.35 9.72
CA ASN A 103 -24.19 9.51 9.85
C ASN A 103 -24.64 11.00 9.88
N ALA A 104 -23.70 11.95 9.86
CA ALA A 104 -24.02 13.36 9.90
C ALA A 104 -24.77 13.82 8.63
N GLN A 105 -25.86 14.55 8.82
CA GLN A 105 -26.68 15.11 7.74
C GLN A 105 -26.47 16.62 7.59
N PRO A 106 -26.70 17.18 6.38
CA PRO A 106 -26.74 18.62 6.20
C PRO A 106 -27.79 19.24 7.14
N GLY A 107 -27.34 20.07 8.09
CA GLY A 107 -28.21 20.73 9.08
C GLY A 107 -28.01 20.29 10.53
N ASP A 108 -27.21 19.26 10.80
CA ASP A 108 -26.92 18.75 12.16
C ASP A 108 -25.99 19.67 12.99
N GLY A 109 -25.61 20.83 12.44
CA GLY A 109 -24.65 21.75 13.04
C GLY A 109 -23.21 21.39 12.67
N ASP A 110 -22.29 21.48 13.64
CA ASP A 110 -20.87 21.17 13.41
C ASP A 110 -20.67 19.68 13.12
N ALA A 111 -19.83 19.37 12.12
CA ALA A 111 -19.52 17.99 11.77
C ALA A 111 -18.83 17.27 12.96
N PRO A 112 -19.23 16.02 13.29
CA PRO A 112 -18.59 15.26 14.34
C PRO A 112 -17.09 15.12 14.11
N LEU A 113 -16.29 15.50 15.11
CA LEU A 113 -14.84 15.39 15.04
C LEU A 113 -14.41 13.92 15.10
N MET A 114 -13.71 13.46 14.06
CA MET A 114 -13.04 12.16 14.08
C MET A 114 -11.96 12.19 15.17
N LYS A 115 -12.11 11.34 16.17
CA LYS A 115 -11.21 11.27 17.31
C LYS A 115 -10.05 10.33 17.00
N GLU A 116 -8.86 10.89 16.93
CA GLU A 116 -7.62 10.14 16.78
C GLU A 116 -7.24 9.46 18.11
N LEU A 117 -6.92 8.16 18.05
CA LEU A 117 -6.48 7.36 19.20
C LEU A 117 -4.95 7.28 19.30
N ILE A 118 -4.23 7.50 18.20
CA ILE A 118 -2.77 7.49 18.20
C ILE A 118 -2.24 8.85 18.70
N PRO A 119 -1.36 8.87 19.73
CA PRO A 119 -0.77 10.11 20.20
C PRO A 119 -0.08 10.91 19.10
N ALA A 120 -0.18 12.24 19.16
CA ALA A 120 0.36 13.13 18.13
C ALA A 120 1.84 12.88 17.82
N LYS A 121 2.66 12.46 18.80
CA LYS A 121 4.08 12.11 18.63
C LYS A 121 4.37 10.91 17.72
N TYR A 122 3.33 10.17 17.31
CA TYR A 122 3.41 9.08 16.34
C TYR A 122 2.57 9.35 15.08
N ASN A 123 1.90 10.50 15.03
CA ASN A 123 1.07 10.96 13.91
C ASN A 123 1.53 12.36 13.46
N THR A 124 0.79 13.41 13.83
CA THR A 124 1.00 14.78 13.31
C THR A 124 2.34 15.40 13.71
N LYS A 125 2.97 14.91 14.76
CA LYS A 125 4.29 15.30 15.27
C LYS A 125 5.25 14.12 15.27
N SER A 126 5.07 13.17 14.35
CA SER A 126 5.85 11.93 14.36
C SER A 126 7.34 12.18 14.15
N THR A 127 8.13 11.50 14.98
CA THR A 127 9.58 11.35 14.84
C THR A 127 9.98 9.92 14.49
N LEU A 128 9.00 9.01 14.30
CA LEU A 128 9.25 7.63 13.91
C LEU A 128 9.93 7.58 12.55
N GLN A 129 10.89 6.66 12.41
CA GLN A 129 11.62 6.46 11.17
C GLN A 129 11.69 4.98 10.81
N ALA A 130 11.74 4.71 9.51
CA ALA A 130 12.04 3.41 8.95
C ALA A 130 13.12 3.58 7.87
N GLU A 131 14.15 2.73 7.93
CA GLU A 131 15.18 2.67 6.91
C GLU A 131 14.93 1.45 6.02
N VAL A 132 14.53 1.70 4.78
CA VAL A 132 14.33 0.66 3.77
C VAL A 132 15.67 0.38 3.12
N VAL A 133 16.07 -0.88 3.14
CA VAL A 133 17.34 -1.32 2.52
C VAL A 133 17.07 -2.26 1.36
N LYS A 134 17.94 -2.18 0.36
CA LYS A 134 17.90 -3.05 -0.81
C LYS A 134 18.05 -4.51 -0.40
N ASP A 135 17.21 -5.38 -0.98
CA ASP A 135 17.22 -6.84 -0.73
C ASP A 135 17.07 -7.23 0.77
N GLY A 136 16.60 -6.29 1.61
CA GLY A 136 16.36 -6.50 3.03
C GLY A 136 15.01 -7.13 3.34
N LYS A 137 14.85 -7.64 4.57
CA LYS A 137 13.54 -8.09 5.06
C LYS A 137 12.55 -6.93 5.22
N ASN A 138 13.05 -5.72 5.54
CA ASN A 138 12.27 -4.50 5.74
C ASN A 138 11.02 -4.72 6.62
N VAL A 139 11.24 -5.32 7.79
CA VAL A 139 10.20 -5.52 8.81
C VAL A 139 10.37 -4.43 9.86
N PHE A 140 9.34 -3.61 10.09
CA PHE A 140 9.37 -2.49 11.02
C PHE A 140 8.23 -2.63 12.04
N ASP A 141 8.57 -2.98 13.27
CA ASP A 141 7.59 -3.09 14.35
C ASP A 141 7.56 -1.82 15.21
N PHE A 142 6.37 -1.28 15.44
CA PHE A 142 6.14 -0.07 16.22
C PHE A 142 5.34 -0.38 17.49
N SER A 143 6.01 -0.31 18.64
CA SER A 143 5.37 -0.37 19.95
C SER A 143 5.14 1.04 20.48
N LEU A 144 3.89 1.48 20.47
CA LEU A 144 3.49 2.85 20.80
C LEU A 144 3.01 2.94 22.25
N ASP A 145 3.38 4.01 22.94
CA ASP A 145 2.84 4.31 24.27
C ASP A 145 1.58 5.16 24.16
N ALA A 146 0.64 5.02 25.10
CA ALA A 146 -0.58 5.82 25.14
C ALA A 146 -0.40 7.27 25.66
N LYS A 147 0.82 7.65 26.07
CA LYS A 147 1.16 8.97 26.64
C LYS A 147 2.21 9.64 25.78
#